data_AF-A0A962ZQ52-F1
#
_entry.id   AF-A0A962ZQ52-F1
#
_cell.length_a   1.000
_cell.length_b   1.000
_cell.length_c   1.000
_cell.angle_alpha   90.00
_cell.angle_beta   90.00
_cell.angle_gamma   90.00
#
_symmetry.space_group_name_H-M   'P 1'
#
loop_
_entity.id
_entity.type
_entity.pdbx_description
1 polymer ?
#
loop_
_entity_poly.entity_id
_entity_poly.type
_entity_poly.pdbx_seq_one_letter_code
_entity_poly.pdbx_strand_id
1 'polypeptide(L)'
;KLSQRRLHKAFLRYHDPDNWPLLRKTLKQMGRADLIGNSARHLIPPRQPGKRHALVPPDARPFATQHNGLPRTPGRPARRRANKP
;
A
#
# COMPACT_ATOMS: atom_id res chain seq x y z
N LYS A 1 19.34 14.33 16.70
CA LYS A 1 19.57 12.86 16.80
C LYS A 1 18.26 12.21 17.25
N LEU A 2 17.78 11.17 16.57
CA LEU A 2 16.68 10.38 17.11
C LEU A 2 17.13 9.76 18.45
N SER A 3 16.29 9.76 19.49
CA SER A 3 16.72 9.19 20.77
C SER A 3 16.99 7.69 20.61
N GLN A 4 18.05 7.18 21.24
CA GLN A 4 18.35 5.75 21.26
C GLN A 4 17.10 4.94 21.64
N ARG A 5 16.30 5.43 22.59
CA ARG A 5 15.04 4.80 23.01
C ARG A 5 14.05 4.60 21.86
N ARG A 6 13.87 5.60 20.98
CA ARG A 6 12.95 5.49 19.83
C ARG A 6 13.41 4.43 18.83
N LEU A 7 14.72 4.34 18.60
CA LEU A 7 15.33 3.33 17.73
C LEU A 7 15.20 1.91 18.31
N HIS A 8 15.41 1.73 19.62
CA HIS A 8 15.19 0.44 20.27
C HIS A 8 13.73 -0.01 20.21
N LYS A 9 12.78 0.92 20.45
CA LYS A 9 11.35 0.63 20.31
C LYS A 9 10.98 0.29 18.85
N ALA A 10 11.60 0.93 17.87
CA ALA A 10 11.40 0.60 16.46
C ALA A 10 11.87 -0.82 16.12
N PHE A 11 12.99 -1.30 16.69
CA PHE A 11 13.44 -2.69 16.49
C PHE A 11 12.46 -3.71 17.08
N LEU A 12 11.90 -3.44 18.26
CA LEU A 12 10.85 -4.29 18.83
C LEU A 12 9.56 -4.26 17.99
N ARG A 13 9.28 -3.14 17.31
CA ARG A 13 8.11 -2.93 16.45
C ARG A 13 8.48 -3.02 14.97
N TYR A 14 9.21 -4.07 14.59
CA TYR A 14 9.68 -4.20 13.21
C TYR A 14 8.54 -4.37 12.18
N HIS A 15 7.37 -4.83 12.61
CA HIS A 15 6.19 -5.00 11.74
C HIS A 15 5.54 -3.68 11.30
N ASP A 16 5.81 -2.58 12.00
CA ASP A 16 5.16 -1.29 11.75
C ASP A 16 5.78 -0.58 10.53
N PRO A 17 5.01 -0.33 9.45
CA PRO A 17 5.53 0.26 8.22
C PRO A 17 6.08 1.68 8.37
N ASP A 18 5.64 2.42 9.38
CA ASP A 18 6.12 3.78 9.66
C ASP A 18 7.57 3.77 10.17
N ASN A 19 8.00 2.67 10.80
CA ASN A 19 9.35 2.52 11.35
C ASN A 19 10.38 1.99 10.33
N TRP A 20 9.93 1.40 9.22
CA TRP A 20 10.83 0.75 8.24
C TRP A 20 11.90 1.67 7.63
N PRO A 21 11.66 2.94 7.28
CA PRO A 21 12.71 3.82 6.77
C PRO A 21 13.88 4.01 7.75
N LEU A 22 13.55 4.13 9.03
CA LEU A 22 14.54 4.26 10.10
C LEU A 22 15.34 2.96 10.24
N LEU A 23 14.65 1.83 10.34
CA LEU A 23 15.27 0.51 10.49
C LEU A 23 16.20 0.17 9.33
N ARG A 24 15.80 0.46 8.08
CA ARG A 24 16.66 0.26 6.91
C ARG A 24 17.95 1.08 7.01
N LYS A 25 17.84 2.34 7.42
CA LYS A 25 19.01 3.21 7.54
C LYS A 25 19.97 2.69 8.61
N THR A 26 19.45 2.27 9.76
CA THR A 26 20.27 1.77 10.87
C THR A 26 20.88 0.40 10.55
N LEU A 27 20.11 -0.53 9.98
CA LEU A 27 20.62 -1.84 9.56
C LEU A 27 21.73 -1.72 8.51
N LYS A 28 21.57 -0.81 7.54
CA LYS A 28 22.63 -0.51 6.56
C LYS A 28 23.89 0.04 7.22
N GLN A 29 23.76 0.95 8.18
CA GLN A 29 24.89 1.49 8.95
C GLN A 29 25.59 0.42 9.80
N MET A 30 24.85 -0.57 10.30
CA MET A 30 25.36 -1.69 11.07
C MET A 30 25.93 -2.84 10.21
N GLY A 31 25.90 -2.72 8.87
CA GLY A 31 26.33 -3.77 7.96
C GLY A 31 25.36 -4.97 7.86
N ARG A 32 24.14 -4.86 8.41
CA ARG A 32 23.11 -5.90 8.43
C ARG A 32 22.06 -5.71 7.33
N ALA A 33 22.52 -5.43 6.12
CA ALA A 33 21.64 -5.29 4.95
C ALA A 33 20.99 -6.63 4.55
N ASP A 34 21.55 -7.76 4.99
CA ASP A 34 21.05 -9.13 4.87
C ASP A 34 19.69 -9.34 5.54
N LEU A 35 19.32 -8.49 6.51
CA LEU A 35 18.01 -8.52 7.17
C LEU A 35 16.93 -7.73 6.43
N ILE A 36 17.26 -7.13 5.28
CA ILE A 36 16.33 -6.33 4.46
C ILE A 36 15.97 -7.10 3.18
N GLY A 37 14.72 -7.50 3.01
CA GLY A 37 14.30 -8.28 1.84
C GLY A 37 12.88 -8.84 1.95
N ASN A 38 12.50 -9.68 0.99
CA ASN A 38 11.13 -10.20 0.85
C ASN A 38 10.96 -11.65 1.33
N SER A 39 12.05 -12.35 1.65
CA SER A 39 11.99 -13.75 2.13
C SER A 39 11.75 -13.83 3.64
N ALA A 40 11.32 -14.99 4.13
CA ALA A 40 11.02 -15.24 5.54
C ALA A 40 12.19 -15.01 6.52
N ARG A 41 13.43 -14.93 6.01
CA ARG A 41 14.64 -14.68 6.81
C ARG A 41 14.91 -13.18 7.03
N HIS A 42 14.19 -12.30 6.33
CA HIS A 42 14.37 -10.86 6.44
C HIS A 42 13.43 -10.28 7.49
N LEU A 43 13.92 -9.26 8.21
CA LEU A 43 13.17 -8.57 9.26
C LEU A 43 12.20 -7.55 8.67
N ILE A 44 12.62 -6.82 7.65
CA ILE A 44 11.83 -5.74 7.04
C ILE A 44 11.89 -5.79 5.51
N PRO A 45 10.84 -5.34 4.82
CA PRO A 45 10.86 -5.26 3.37
C PRO A 45 11.75 -4.12 2.84
N PRO A 46 12.27 -4.26 1.62
CA PRO A 46 13.18 -3.28 1.00
C PRO A 46 12.46 -1.99 0.61
N ARG A 47 11.17 -2.06 0.25
CA ARG A 47 10.33 -0.91 -0.08
C ARG A 47 9.21 -0.75 0.93
N GLN A 48 8.77 0.49 1.13
CA GLN A 48 7.53 0.73 1.86
C GLN A 48 6.35 0.19 1.05
N PRO A 49 5.33 -0.37 1.72
CA PRO A 49 4.11 -0.73 1.01
C PRO A 49 3.45 0.57 0.57
N GLY A 50 2.86 0.58 -0.62
CA GLY A 50 2.00 1.69 -0.98
C GLY A 50 0.94 1.86 0.11
N LYS A 51 0.69 3.10 0.55
CA LYS A 51 -0.50 3.35 1.39
C LYS A 51 -1.69 2.78 0.63
N ARG A 52 -2.45 1.88 1.25
CA ARG A 52 -3.68 1.39 0.63
C ARG A 52 -4.52 2.62 0.29
N HIS A 53 -4.96 2.70 -0.97
CA HIS A 53 -5.91 3.72 -1.36
C HIS A 53 -7.10 3.66 -0.41
N ALA A 54 -7.64 4.82 -0.03
CA ALA A 54 -8.86 4.88 0.76
C ALA A 54 -9.90 4.00 0.07
N LEU A 55 -10.49 3.06 0.81
CA LEU A 55 -11.54 2.21 0.27
C LEU A 55 -12.68 3.14 -0.13
N VAL A 56 -12.92 3.26 -1.44
CA VAL A 56 -14.04 4.03 -1.96
C VAL A 56 -15.30 3.22 -1.65
N PRO A 57 -16.25 3.73 -0.85
CA PRO A 57 -17.51 3.06 -0.62
C PRO A 57 -18.18 2.74 -1.96
N PRO A 58 -18.88 1.60 -2.09
CA PRO A 58 -19.56 1.24 -3.35
C PRO A 58 -20.57 2.30 -3.81
N ASP A 59 -21.10 3.11 -2.88
CA ASP A 59 -22.05 4.20 -3.14
C ASP A 59 -21.40 5.57 -3.38
N ALA A 60 -20.07 5.65 -3.40
CA ALA A 60 -19.38 6.91 -3.60
C ALA A 60 -19.51 7.37 -5.05
N ARG A 61 -19.95 8.63 -5.23
CA ARG A 61 -20.07 9.24 -6.54
C ARG A 61 -18.67 9.53 -7.10
N PRO A 62 -18.30 9.02 -8.28
CA PRO A 62 -17.02 9.33 -8.90
C PRO A 62 -16.91 10.84 -9.16
N PHE A 63 -15.80 11.45 -8.70
CA PHE A 63 -15.46 12.84 -9.00
C PHE A 63 -15.26 12.98 -10.51
N ALA A 64 -16.22 13.60 -11.19
CA ALA A 64 -16.17 13.85 -12.62
C ALA A 64 -15.46 15.18 -12.88
N THR A 65 -14.26 15.14 -13.44
CA THR A 65 -13.68 16.31 -14.09
C THR A 65 -14.42 16.50 -15.41
N GLN A 66 -14.85 17.73 -15.73
CA GLN A 66 -15.49 17.98 -17.02
C GLN A 66 -14.43 17.83 -18.11
N HIS A 67 -14.56 16.78 -18.92
CA HIS A 67 -13.79 16.60 -20.14
C HIS A 67 -14.70 16.99 -21.31
N ASN A 68 -14.21 17.84 -22.19
CA ASN A 68 -14.95 18.43 -23.30
C ASN A 68 -15.62 17.34 -24.18
N GLY A 69 -16.93 17.18 -24.01
CA GLY A 69 -17.84 16.68 -25.04
C GLY A 69 -17.86 15.18 -25.34
N LEU A 70 -17.02 14.33 -24.73
CA LEU A 70 -17.10 12.88 -25.00
C LEU A 70 -18.11 12.19 -24.06
N PRO A 71 -19.00 11.32 -24.58
CA PRO A 71 -19.98 10.62 -23.77
C PRO A 71 -19.30 9.71 -22.75
N ARG A 72 -19.81 9.76 -21.52
CA ARG A 72 -19.29 9.03 -20.37
C ARG A 72 -19.69 7.55 -20.46
N THR A 73 -18.80 6.73 -21.03
CA THR A 73 -18.79 5.25 -21.02
C THR A 73 -20.06 4.58 -21.59
N PRO A 74 -19.96 3.68 -22.60
CA PRO A 74 -21.12 3.01 -23.18
C PRO A 74 -21.86 2.15 -22.13
N GLY A 75 -23.18 2.26 -22.09
CA GLY A 75 -24.04 1.52 -21.17
C GLY A 75 -23.84 0.01 -21.30
N ARG A 76 -23.74 -0.69 -20.15
CA ARG A 76 -23.58 -2.14 -20.09
C ARG A 76 -24.80 -2.83 -20.73
N PRO A 77 -24.64 -3.73 -21.72
CA PRO A 77 -25.77 -4.38 -22.35
C PRO A 77 -26.53 -5.25 -21.35
N ALA A 78 -27.84 -5.07 -21.27
CA ALA A 78 -28.72 -5.85 -20.41
C ALA A 78 -28.68 -7.33 -20.85
N ARG A 79 -28.27 -8.23 -19.94
CA ARG A 79 -28.40 -9.67 -20.14
C ARG A 79 -29.89 -10.02 -20.23
N ARG A 80 -30.41 -10.24 -21.44
CA ARG A 80 -31.73 -10.86 -21.66
C ARG A 80 -31.72 -12.23 -20.99
N ARG A 81 -32.49 -12.38 -19.91
CA ARG A 81 -32.83 -13.69 -19.36
C ARG A 81 -33.70 -14.39 -20.40
N ALA A 82 -33.14 -15.38 -21.08
CA ALA A 82 -33.91 -16.27 -21.95
C ALA A 82 -34.74 -17.20 -21.05
N ASN A 83 -36.05 -16.99 -21.02
CA ASN A 83 -37.00 -18.01 -20.55
C ASN A 83 -36.92 -19.18 -21.53
N LYS A 84 -36.73 -20.38 -21.01
CA LYS A 84 -36.81 -21.65 -21.75
C LYS A 84 -38.08 -22.38 -21.26
N PRO A 85 -38.86 -23.01 -22.16
CA PRO A 85 -40.14 -23.67 -21.83
C PRO A 85 -39.99 -24.80 -20.82
#